data_AF-A0A370K1Z2-F1
#
_entry.id   AF-A0A370K1Z2-F1
#
_cell.length_a   1.000
_cell.length_b   1.000
_cell.length_c   1.000
_cell.angle_alpha   90.00
_cell.angle_beta   90.00
_cell.angle_gamma   90.00
#
_symmetry.space_group_name_H-M   'P 1'
#
loop_
_entity.id
_entity.type
_entity.pdbx_description
1 polymer ?
#
loop_
_entity_poly.entity_id
_entity_poly.type
_entity_poly.pdbx_seq_one_letter_code
_entity_poly.pdbx_strand_id
1 'polypeptide(L)'
;MSPWFHLGFALYLLNLLVGLAAQLGLGPFGLWHHLLYLGVFLGTLAALAASREAWLWLTVACLALFPKARPRTWLHPTLGVLGLLGYLLALRG
;
A
#
# COMPACT_ATOMS: atom_id res chain seq x y z
N MET A 1 2.58 -10.07 16.46
CA MET A 1 2.84 -9.00 15.46
C MET A 1 2.87 -7.64 16.13
N SER A 2 3.61 -6.68 15.58
CA SER A 2 3.76 -5.34 16.18
C SER A 2 2.53 -4.46 15.93
N PRO A 3 2.21 -3.49 16.81
CA PRO A 3 1.16 -2.50 16.55
C PRO A 3 1.37 -1.73 15.23
N TRP A 4 2.63 -1.47 14.88
CA TRP A 4 3.04 -0.83 13.62
C TRP A 4 2.65 -1.65 12.39
N PHE A 5 2.73 -2.99 12.48
CA PHE A 5 2.25 -3.87 11.43
C PHE A 5 0.76 -3.69 11.18
N HIS A 6 -0.06 -3.74 12.23
CA HIS A 6 -1.52 -3.60 12.11
C HIS A 6 -1.91 -2.23 11.59
N LEU A 7 -1.25 -1.17 12.07
CA LEU A 7 -1.46 0.19 11.59
C LEU A 7 -1.11 0.32 10.10
N GLY A 8 0.08 -0.14 9.70
CA GLY A 8 0.51 -0.11 8.30
C GLY A 8 -0.43 -0.90 7.39
N PHE A 9 -0.85 -2.09 7.83
CA PHE A 9 -1.78 -2.93 7.07
C PHE A 9 -3.17 -2.28 6.92
N ALA A 10 -3.70 -1.69 7.99
CA ALA A 10 -4.97 -0.97 7.94
C ALA A 10 -4.91 0.24 6.99
N LEU A 11 -3.83 1.02 7.06
CA LEU A 11 -3.58 2.14 6.13
C LEU A 11 -3.47 1.63 4.69
N TYR A 12 -2.79 0.51 4.46
CA TYR A 12 -2.66 -0.11 3.14
C TYR A 12 -4.03 -0.49 2.55
N LEU A 13 -4.88 -1.15 3.33
CA LEU A 13 -6.24 -1.52 2.91
C LEU A 13 -7.08 -0.29 2.59
N LEU A 14 -7.03 0.74 3.44
CA LEU A 14 -7.73 2.01 3.19
C LEU A 14 -7.28 2.64 1.87
N ASN A 15 -5.97 2.69 1.61
CA ASN A 15 -5.43 3.24 0.37
C ASN A 15 -5.84 2.42 -0.86
N LEU A 16 -5.92 1.09 -0.74
CA LEU A 16 -6.37 0.22 -1.82
C LEU A 16 -7.85 0.46 -2.16
N LEU A 17 -8.70 0.65 -1.15
CA LEU A 17 -10.11 1.01 -1.34
C LEU A 17 -10.27 2.38 -2.02
N VAL A 18 -9.48 3.38 -1.58
CA VAL A 18 -9.46 4.71 -2.21
C VAL A 18 -8.99 4.62 -3.67
N GLY A 19 -7.93 3.85 -3.95
CA GLY A 19 -7.44 3.62 -5.30
C GLY A 19 -8.46 2.93 -6.20
N LEU A 20 -9.18 1.94 -5.67
CA LEU A 20 -10.28 1.27 -6.38
C LEU A 20 -11.43 2.25 -6.70
N ALA A 21 -11.84 3.05 -5.71
CA ALA A 21 -12.86 4.07 -5.91
C ALA A 21 -12.44 5.12 -6.95
N ALA A 22 -11.16 5.51 -6.98
CA ALA A 22 -10.58 6.39 -7.99
C ALA A 22 -10.62 5.76 -9.38
N GLN A 23 -10.31 4.47 -9.48
CA GLN A 23 -10.35 3.72 -10.74
C GLN A 23 -11.78 3.58 -11.29
N LEU A 24 -12.77 3.48 -10.40
CA LEU A 24 -14.19 3.47 -10.74
C LEU A 24 -14.78 4.87 -11.01
N GLY A 25 -13.98 5.94 -10.88
CA GLY A 25 -14.42 7.32 -11.14
C GLY A 25 -15.32 7.91 -10.04
N LEU A 26 -15.30 7.36 -8.81
CA LEU A 26 -16.21 7.74 -7.72
C LEU A 26 -15.83 9.04 -6.99
N GLY A 27 -14.78 9.75 -7.41
CA GLY A 27 -14.48 11.08 -6.88
C GLY A 27 -13.07 11.59 -7.16
N PRO A 28 -12.83 12.91 -7.02
CA PRO A 28 -11.50 13.50 -7.08
C PRO A 28 -10.80 13.33 -5.72
N PHE A 29 -9.87 12.38 -5.62
CA PHE A 29 -9.16 12.12 -4.36
C PHE A 29 -7.97 13.05 -4.08
N GLY A 30 -7.52 13.82 -5.08
CA GLY A 30 -6.66 15.00 -4.94
C GLY A 30 -5.45 14.85 -3.99
N LEU A 31 -5.20 15.88 -3.19
CA LEU A 31 -4.12 15.93 -2.20
C LEU A 31 -4.28 14.86 -1.10
N TRP A 32 -5.51 14.60 -0.66
CA TRP A 32 -5.78 13.65 0.42
C TRP A 32 -5.35 12.23 0.08
N HIS A 33 -5.49 11.82 -1.19
CA HIS A 33 -4.96 10.54 -1.65
C HIS A 33 -3.43 10.46 -1.54
N HIS A 34 -2.73 11.54 -1.89
CA HIS A 34 -1.27 11.58 -1.84
C HIS A 34 -0.77 11.55 -0.39
N LEU A 35 -1.45 12.26 0.52
CA LEU A 35 -1.16 12.20 1.95
C LEU A 35 -1.40 10.80 2.53
N LEU A 36 -2.50 10.15 2.16
CA LEU A 36 -2.79 8.77 2.53
C LEU A 36 -1.71 7.82 2.02
N TYR A 37 -1.35 7.94 0.74
CA TYR A 37 -0.29 7.14 0.12
C TYR A 37 1.06 7.32 0.84
N LEU A 38 1.44 8.56 1.20
CA LEU A 38 2.63 8.83 2.00
C LEU A 38 2.55 8.15 3.36
N GLY A 39 1.40 8.24 4.04
CA GLY A 39 1.14 7.55 5.30
C GLY A 39 1.29 6.03 5.20
N VAL A 40 0.79 5.42 4.12
CA VAL A 40 0.96 3.99 3.84
C VAL A 40 2.44 3.66 3.64
N PHE A 41 3.17 4.46 2.87
CA PHE A 41 4.59 4.23 2.62
C PHE A 41 5.41 4.25 3.91
N LEU A 42 5.25 5.31 4.71
CA LEU A 42 5.94 5.44 6.00
C LEU A 42 5.49 4.38 7.00
N GLY A 43 4.20 4.06 7.04
CA GLY A 43 3.66 3.00 7.89
C GLY A 43 4.20 1.61 7.52
N THR A 44 4.36 1.33 6.23
CA THR A 44 4.98 0.07 5.75
C THR A 44 6.46 0.01 6.12
N LEU A 45 7.20 1.12 6.00
CA LEU A 45 8.60 1.19 6.45
C LEU A 45 8.73 1.00 7.97
N ALA A 46 7.85 1.60 8.76
CA ALA A 46 7.81 1.42 10.21
C ALA A 46 7.49 -0.04 10.58
N ALA A 47 6.51 -0.65 9.90
CA ALA A 47 6.20 -2.06 10.07
C ALA A 47 7.39 -2.96 9.72
N LEU A 48 8.06 -2.71 8.60
CA LEU A 48 9.26 -3.43 8.17
C LEU A 48 10.40 -3.29 9.18
N ALA A 49 10.68 -2.08 9.66
CA ALA A 49 11.73 -1.85 10.66
C ALA A 49 11.43 -2.54 12.00
N ALA A 50 10.16 -2.53 12.44
CA ALA A 50 9.75 -3.10 13.72
C ALA A 50 9.61 -4.64 13.69
N SER A 51 9.16 -5.21 12.58
CA SER A 51 8.90 -6.66 12.46
C SER A 51 10.05 -7.42 11.79
N ARG A 52 10.87 -6.75 10.96
CA ARG A 52 11.91 -7.35 10.10
C ARG A 52 11.38 -8.42 9.14
N GLU A 53 10.07 -8.38 8.84
CA GLU A 53 9.43 -9.30 7.92
C GLU A 53 9.89 -9.07 6.48
N ALA A 54 10.59 -10.06 5.91
CA ALA A 54 11.17 -9.95 4.57
C ALA A 54 10.09 -9.70 3.49
N TRP A 55 8.89 -10.24 3.66
CA TRP A 55 7.79 -10.08 2.72
C TRP A 55 7.30 -8.63 2.59
N LEU A 56 7.51 -7.78 3.59
CA LEU A 56 7.15 -6.36 3.51
C LEU A 56 8.03 -5.59 2.51
N TRP A 57 9.20 -6.11 2.12
CA TRP A 57 9.97 -5.54 1.00
C TRP A 57 9.21 -5.58 -0.32
N LEU A 58 8.38 -6.60 -0.55
CA LEU A 58 7.50 -6.66 -1.72
C LEU A 58 6.53 -5.47 -1.71
N THR A 59 5.91 -5.20 -0.56
CA THR A 59 5.00 -4.06 -0.39
C THR A 59 5.73 -2.74 -0.64
N VAL A 60 6.91 -2.54 -0.05
CA VAL A 60 7.72 -1.33 -0.24
C VAL A 60 8.11 -1.13 -1.71
N ALA A 61 8.55 -2.19 -2.39
CA ALA A 61 8.89 -2.14 -3.81
C ALA A 61 7.68 -1.77 -4.69
N CYS A 62 6.51 -2.37 -4.43
CA CYS A 62 5.29 -2.03 -5.15
C CYS A 62 4.93 -0.56 -4.96
N LEU A 63 4.94 -0.08 -3.72
CA LEU A 63 4.70 1.33 -3.41
C LEU A 63 5.70 2.23 -4.15
N ALA A 64 7.01 1.97 -4.07
CA ALA A 64 8.01 2.76 -4.78
C ALA A 64 7.81 2.83 -6.31
N LEU A 65 7.14 1.84 -6.92
CA LEU A 65 6.81 1.82 -8.34
C LEU A 65 5.50 2.55 -8.69
N PHE A 66 4.60 2.80 -7.74
CA PHE A 66 3.31 3.47 -8.00
C PHE A 66 3.43 4.83 -8.71
N PRO A 67 4.38 5.72 -8.37
CA PRO A 67 4.55 7.00 -9.08
C PRO A 67 4.85 6.85 -10.58
N LYS A 68 5.39 5.69 -10.99
CA LYS A 68 5.68 5.37 -12.39
C LYS A 68 4.50 4.71 -13.09
N ALA A 69 3.52 4.20 -12.35
CA ALA A 69 2.35 3.56 -12.93
C ALA A 69 1.36 4.61 -13.44
N ARG A 70 1.09 4.58 -14.75
CA ARG A 70 0.14 5.52 -15.36
C ARG A 70 -1.26 5.34 -14.76
N PRO A 71 -1.95 6.43 -14.39
CA PRO A 71 -3.34 6.37 -13.94
C PRO A 71 -4.22 5.65 -14.97
N ARG A 72 -5.23 4.89 -14.50
CA ARG A 72 -6.20 4.16 -15.33
C ARG A 72 -5.62 3.05 -16.22
N THR A 73 -4.40 2.60 -15.94
CA THR A 73 -3.84 1.38 -16.56
C THR A 73 -3.91 0.21 -15.58
N TRP A 74 -3.97 -1.02 -16.09
CA TRP A 74 -3.98 -2.24 -15.28
C TRP A 74 -2.75 -2.40 -14.39
N LEU A 75 -1.65 -1.70 -14.69
CA LEU A 75 -0.45 -1.70 -13.85
C LEU A 75 -0.74 -1.19 -12.43
N HIS A 76 -1.59 -0.17 -12.30
CA HIS A 76 -1.90 0.46 -11.01
C HIS A 76 -2.62 -0.50 -10.03
N PRO A 77 -3.74 -1.17 -10.40
CA PRO A 77 -4.38 -2.17 -9.53
C PRO A 77 -3.49 -3.41 -9.34
N THR A 78 -2.70 -3.82 -10.34
CA THR A 78 -1.77 -4.95 -10.18
C THR A 78 -0.72 -4.68 -9.09
N LEU A 79 -0.11 -3.49 -9.08
CA LEU A 79 0.84 -3.10 -8.01
C LEU A 79 0.16 -3.06 -6.63
N GLY A 80 -1.09 -2.63 -6.56
CA GLY A 80 -1.88 -2.64 -5.31
C GLY A 80 -2.13 -4.04 -4.79
N VAL A 81 -2.48 -4.99 -5.66
CA VAL A 81 -2.68 -6.39 -5.26
C VAL A 81 -1.34 -7.04 -4.88
N LEU A 82 -0.27 -6.82 -5.64
CA LEU A 82 1.05 -7.38 -5.33
C LEU A 82 1.59 -6.86 -3.98
N GLY A 83 1.41 -5.58 -3.68
CA GLY A 83 1.82 -5.06 -2.38
C GLY A 83 0.95 -5.56 -1.23
N LEU A 84 -0.35 -5.82 -1.47
CA LEU A 84 -1.22 -6.50 -0.50
C LEU A 84 -0.71 -7.91 -0.17
N LEU A 85 -0.27 -8.67 -1.19
CA LEU A 85 0.32 -10.00 -0.97
C LEU A 85 1.54 -9.94 -0.05
N GLY A 86 2.36 -8.89 -0.11
CA GLY A 86 3.49 -8.71 0.81
C GLY A 86 3.04 -8.67 2.29
N TYR A 87 1.97 -7.94 2.61
CA TYR A 87 1.38 -7.94 3.95
C TYR A 87 0.76 -9.29 4.32
N LEU A 88 0.05 -9.95 3.40
CA LEU A 88 -0.57 -11.25 3.66
C LEU A 88 0.44 -12.38 3.86
N LEU A 89 1.58 -12.33 3.16
CA LEU A 89 2.67 -13.27 3.34
C LEU A 89 3.42 -13.00 4.65
N ALA A 90 3.60 -11.73 5.01
CA ALA A 90 4.16 -11.35 6.31
C ALA A 90 3.28 -11.81 7.49
N LEU A 91 1.95 -11.92 7.33
CA LEU A 91 1.05 -12.52 8.34
C LEU A 91 1.32 -14.01 8.62
N ARG A 92 1.99 -14.71 7.70
CA ARG A 92 2.28 -16.15 7.82
C ARG A 92 3.66 -16.44 8.42
N GLY A 93 4.56 -15.45 8.46
CA GLY A 93 5.87 -15.53 9.12
C GLY A 93 5.73 -15.34 10.63
#